data_AF-A0AB39ZKN4-F1
#
_entry.id   AF-A0AB39ZKN4-F1
#
_cell.length_a   1.000
_cell.length_b   1.000
_cell.length_c   1.000
_cell.angle_alpha   90.00
_cell.angle_beta   90.00
_cell.angle_gamma   90.00
#
_symmetry.space_group_name_H-M   'P 1'
#
loop_
_entity.id
_entity.type
_entity.pdbx_description
1 polymer ?
#
loop_
_entity_poly.entity_id
_entity_poly.type
_entity_poly.pdbx_seq_one_letter_code
_entity_poly.pdbx_strand_id
1 'polypeptide(L)'
;MHGHHPESDRPVHGVWDNPGVAIFATTAQEPIPNMLTHLKPMPNGDECVSDKDACRILSQTSVAENTLYRQVKYQVEEVAAQRNTHMRPRQGQEQKDVDITLGLAAELARQQVEASRCRQLHRNVDNLRDLEMEVARAHTALSVKNKILNNIKQTVEDKQRERAEALEKQRAIEQEELEEKRRRIQKAAAFRNDLMTQITEARSKRLKDQQKAIEEGRQELKECKEKVDKDNLRDAINKVEQRRVLLESLDQSAAMLQQTREAYALAQKNKPERGVLDALGPVTAAYVSRAQKRHREEIEARDINAARLGFQLSQIKHDLESRDQLITSLLIREFKAKENAKALEQARNKMARKQEIREQLLSQREEQKFFREKAVQDALIKAKDPMCFGERQYRMQVAQKENTRRLDVQCYRDMANMVVEAKKRRLADAQEVEDILQELRNVQERQDAFVASERMKLLAQQPNEVLSALKKSILTEEELNTFNLKKC
;
A
#
# COMPACT_ATOMS: atom_id res chain seq x y z
N MET A 1 18.88 59.85 -2.10
CA MET A 1 19.26 58.94 -1.00
C MET A 1 20.45 58.11 -1.51
N HIS A 2 21.69 58.59 -1.66
CA HIS A 2 22.60 59.34 -0.79
C HIS A 2 22.76 58.79 0.63
N GLY A 3 24.03 58.55 0.98
CA GLY A 3 24.56 57.98 2.23
C GLY A 3 25.79 57.11 1.91
N HIS A 4 26.93 57.64 1.44
CA HIS A 4 27.98 58.42 2.13
C HIS A 4 28.69 57.67 3.29
N HIS A 5 29.97 57.29 3.05
CA HIS A 5 31.23 57.46 3.81
C HIS A 5 31.23 57.52 5.36
N PRO A 6 32.28 57.02 6.08
CA PRO A 6 33.69 57.47 5.97
C PRO A 6 34.73 56.31 6.03
N GLU A 7 35.94 56.37 5.47
CA GLU A 7 37.16 57.15 5.82
C GLU A 7 37.57 57.17 7.30
N SER A 8 38.90 57.07 7.48
CA SER A 8 39.73 57.24 8.70
C SER A 8 39.96 55.96 9.55
N ASP A 9 41.17 55.59 10.02
CA ASP A 9 42.39 56.36 10.26
C ASP A 9 43.69 55.53 10.20
N ARG A 10 44.78 56.24 9.86
CA ARG A 10 46.20 55.84 9.88
C ARG A 10 46.76 55.75 11.32
N PRO A 11 47.98 55.19 11.49
CA PRO A 11 49.21 56.00 11.46
C PRO A 11 50.28 55.35 10.54
N VAL A 12 50.95 56.02 9.59
CA VAL A 12 51.97 57.09 9.69
C VAL A 12 53.14 56.76 10.62
N HIS A 13 54.21 56.21 10.00
CA HIS A 13 55.65 56.56 10.09
C HIS A 13 56.48 55.28 9.88
N GLY A 14 56.99 55.07 8.65
CA GLY A 14 58.38 55.39 8.27
C GLY A 14 59.04 54.04 7.92
N VAL A 15 59.91 53.84 6.93
CA VAL A 15 60.78 54.66 6.09
C VAL A 15 61.10 53.66 4.93
N TRP A 16 60.91 53.93 3.63
CA TRP A 16 61.80 54.65 2.74
C TRP A 16 61.15 54.60 1.33
N ASP A 17 60.61 55.73 0.87
CA ASP A 17 60.64 56.07 -0.55
C ASP A 17 61.97 56.80 -0.81
N ASN A 18 62.57 56.52 -1.97
CA ASN A 18 63.79 57.12 -2.55
C ASN A 18 65.14 56.77 -1.89
N PRO A 19 66.08 56.27 -2.71
CA PRO A 19 66.86 57.23 -3.47
C PRO A 19 66.81 56.99 -4.98
N GLY A 20 65.97 57.77 -5.67
CA GLY A 20 66.41 58.43 -6.90
C GLY A 20 67.50 59.46 -6.56
N VAL A 21 68.69 58.99 -6.20
CA VAL A 21 69.94 59.75 -6.21
C VAL A 21 71.00 58.76 -6.67
N ALA A 22 71.33 58.86 -7.95
CA ALA A 22 72.57 58.32 -8.48
C ALA A 22 73.73 58.94 -7.68
N ILE A 23 74.31 58.16 -6.76
CA ILE A 23 75.61 58.46 -6.15
C ILE A 23 76.69 58.01 -7.15
N PHE A 24 76.66 58.62 -8.33
CA PHE A 24 77.81 58.78 -9.20
C PHE A 24 77.77 60.24 -9.70
N ALA A 25 77.88 61.15 -8.75
CA ALA A 25 78.38 62.49 -8.97
C ALA A 25 79.46 62.79 -7.93
N THR A 26 80.46 61.92 -7.82
CA THR A 26 81.82 62.40 -7.59
C THR A 26 82.46 62.50 -8.96
N THR A 27 82.41 63.73 -9.47
CA THR A 27 83.44 64.38 -10.28
C THR A 27 83.89 63.65 -11.53
N ALA A 28 83.88 64.36 -12.65
CA ALA A 28 84.72 64.08 -13.79
C ALA A 28 86.17 63.86 -13.34
N GLN A 29 86.54 62.62 -13.04
CA GLN A 29 87.89 62.14 -13.18
C GLN A 29 87.95 61.63 -14.60
N GLU A 30 88.69 62.41 -15.38
CA GLU A 30 89.21 62.10 -16.70
C GLU A 30 89.43 60.58 -16.84
N PRO A 31 89.09 59.97 -17.99
CA PRO A 31 89.68 58.68 -18.29
C PRO A 31 91.18 58.91 -18.21
N ILE A 32 91.87 58.27 -17.27
CA ILE A 32 93.33 58.18 -17.31
C ILE A 32 93.62 57.64 -18.70
N PRO A 33 94.19 58.45 -19.63
CA PRO A 33 94.56 57.94 -20.93
C PRO A 33 95.54 56.83 -20.65
N ASN A 34 95.41 55.73 -21.39
CA ASN A 34 96.38 54.66 -21.41
C ASN A 34 97.79 55.28 -21.50
N MET A 35 98.53 55.40 -20.39
CA MET A 35 99.85 56.08 -20.37
C MET A 35 100.91 55.27 -21.14
N LEU A 36 100.55 54.11 -21.69
CA LEU A 36 101.30 53.38 -22.70
C LEU A 36 101.18 53.98 -24.12
N THR A 37 100.24 54.90 -24.40
CA THR A 37 100.16 55.61 -25.68
C THR A 37 100.94 56.94 -25.71
N HIS A 38 101.55 57.35 -24.60
CA HIS A 38 102.47 58.51 -24.52
C HIS A 38 103.95 58.11 -24.48
N LEU A 39 104.27 56.82 -24.52
CA LEU A 39 105.62 56.35 -24.79
C LEU A 39 105.82 56.36 -26.30
N LYS A 40 106.60 57.35 -26.77
CA LYS A 40 107.08 57.45 -28.15
C LYS A 40 107.56 56.07 -28.63
N PRO A 41 107.04 55.57 -29.76
CA PRO A 41 107.69 54.47 -30.47
C PRO A 41 109.10 54.95 -30.84
N MET A 42 110.12 54.21 -30.41
CA MET A 42 111.45 54.38 -30.99
C MET A 42 111.36 53.97 -32.47
N PRO A 43 111.81 54.82 -33.41
CA PRO A 43 111.62 54.56 -34.82
C PRO A 43 112.53 53.40 -35.26
N ASN A 44 111.89 52.33 -35.74
CA ASN A 44 112.51 51.43 -36.69
C ASN A 44 112.42 52.12 -38.05
N GLY A 45 113.52 52.73 -38.48
CA GLY A 45 113.64 53.37 -39.77
C GLY A 45 115.11 53.46 -40.15
N ASP A 46 115.60 52.38 -40.76
CA ASP A 46 116.71 52.46 -41.71
C ASP A 46 116.26 53.37 -42.87
N GLU A 47 116.73 54.60 -42.89
CA GLU A 47 117.00 55.30 -44.14
C GLU A 47 118.12 56.32 -43.94
N CYS A 48 119.15 56.13 -44.75
CA CYS A 48 120.38 56.90 -44.83
C CYS A 48 120.11 58.40 -45.02
N VAL A 49 120.96 59.24 -44.46
CA VAL A 49 122.00 60.01 -45.19
C VAL A 49 122.56 61.11 -44.27
N SER A 50 123.90 61.18 -44.25
CA SER A 50 124.77 62.30 -43.84
C SER A 50 125.40 62.25 -42.44
N ASP A 51 126.70 61.92 -42.45
CA ASP A 51 127.82 62.47 -41.66
C ASP A 51 127.81 62.34 -40.12
N LYS A 52 128.86 61.87 -39.42
CA LYS A 52 130.26 61.58 -39.74
C LYS A 52 130.87 60.69 -38.64
N ASP A 53 131.77 59.83 -39.08
CA ASP A 53 133.01 59.36 -38.45
C ASP A 53 133.01 58.51 -37.15
N ALA A 54 133.39 57.25 -37.39
CA ALA A 54 134.46 56.48 -36.71
C ALA A 54 134.14 55.57 -35.51
N CYS A 55 134.20 54.26 -35.82
CA CYS A 55 134.44 53.14 -34.91
C CYS A 55 135.78 53.23 -34.15
N ARG A 56 135.92 52.49 -33.04
CA ARG A 56 136.85 51.32 -33.03
C ARG A 56 136.62 50.33 -31.88
N ILE A 57 136.70 49.07 -32.29
CA ILE A 57 136.58 47.80 -31.58
C ILE A 57 137.85 47.53 -30.73
N LEU A 58 137.74 46.76 -29.64
CA LEU A 58 138.50 45.52 -29.34
C LEU A 58 138.56 45.19 -27.83
N SER A 59 137.90 44.10 -27.41
CA SER A 59 138.52 43.09 -26.53
C SER A 59 137.68 41.81 -26.47
N GLN A 60 138.38 40.68 -26.66
CA GLN A 60 137.88 39.34 -26.90
C GLN A 60 137.14 38.72 -25.70
N THR A 61 136.02 38.04 -25.96
CA THR A 61 135.27 37.21 -25.01
C THR A 61 135.87 35.80 -24.96
N SER A 62 136.24 35.32 -23.77
CA SER A 62 136.42 33.88 -23.56
C SER A 62 135.04 33.21 -23.39
N VAL A 63 134.79 32.14 -24.12
CA VAL A 63 133.46 31.50 -24.25
C VAL A 63 132.98 30.87 -22.93
N ALA A 64 133.88 30.59 -21.99
CA ALA A 64 133.57 29.90 -20.74
C ALA A 64 132.77 30.76 -19.73
N GLU A 65 133.01 32.08 -19.69
CA GLU A 65 132.34 32.97 -18.73
C GLU A 65 130.88 33.26 -19.13
N ASN A 66 130.60 33.31 -20.44
CA ASN A 66 129.27 33.56 -20.98
C ASN A 66 128.32 32.37 -20.73
N THR A 67 128.83 31.13 -20.73
CA THR A 67 128.07 29.93 -20.38
C THR A 67 127.71 29.87 -18.88
N LEU A 68 128.63 30.26 -18.00
CA LEU A 68 128.40 30.30 -16.55
C LEU A 68 127.35 31.36 -16.17
N TYR A 69 127.43 32.56 -16.75
CA TYR A 69 126.43 33.60 -16.50
C TYR A 69 125.03 33.18 -16.97
N ARG A 70 124.93 32.53 -18.14
CA ARG A 70 123.66 31.99 -18.64
C ARG A 70 123.08 30.91 -17.74
N GLN A 71 123.89 29.99 -17.24
CA GLN A 71 123.42 28.94 -16.33
C GLN A 71 122.94 29.49 -14.98
N VAL A 72 123.70 30.40 -14.37
CA VAL A 72 123.30 31.00 -13.08
C VAL A 72 122.04 31.85 -13.24
N LYS A 73 121.92 32.62 -14.32
CA LYS A 73 120.70 33.36 -14.65
C LYS A 73 119.50 32.42 -14.78
N TYR A 74 119.66 31.31 -15.51
CA TYR A 74 118.60 30.31 -15.68
C TYR A 74 118.17 29.69 -14.34
N GLN A 75 119.13 29.34 -13.48
CA GLN A 75 118.84 28.77 -12.16
C GLN A 75 118.12 29.77 -11.24
N VAL A 76 118.50 31.05 -11.26
CA VAL A 76 117.81 32.09 -10.49
C VAL A 76 116.40 32.34 -11.02
N GLU A 77 116.21 32.34 -12.34
CA GLU A 77 114.90 32.47 -12.97
C GLU A 77 113.99 31.27 -12.65
N GLU A 78 114.51 30.05 -12.65
CA GLU A 78 113.77 28.84 -12.24
C GLU A 78 113.37 28.89 -10.76
N VAL A 79 114.29 29.27 -9.87
CA VAL A 79 113.99 29.37 -8.43
C VAL A 79 112.97 30.48 -8.14
N ALA A 80 113.05 31.61 -8.86
CA ALA A 80 112.07 32.69 -8.74
C ALA A 80 110.68 32.26 -9.26
N ALA A 81 110.61 31.53 -10.37
CA ALA A 81 109.37 30.99 -10.91
C ALA A 81 108.74 29.92 -9.99
N GLN A 82 109.57 29.04 -9.41
CA GLN A 82 109.11 28.06 -8.41
C GLN A 82 108.60 28.73 -7.14
N ARG A 83 109.23 29.81 -6.69
CA ARG A 83 108.78 30.58 -5.51
C ARG A 83 107.48 31.36 -5.77
N ASN A 84 107.30 31.93 -6.97
CA ASN A 84 106.06 32.64 -7.33
C ASN A 84 104.86 31.71 -7.47
N THR A 85 105.05 30.48 -7.97
CA THR A 85 103.97 29.49 -8.08
C THR A 85 103.54 28.93 -6.71
N HIS A 86 104.44 28.88 -5.73
CA HIS A 86 104.14 28.33 -4.39
C HIS A 86 103.63 29.37 -3.37
N MET A 87 103.84 30.66 -3.58
CA MET A 87 103.50 31.70 -2.59
C MET A 87 102.07 32.25 -2.69
N ARG A 88 101.28 31.91 -3.72
CA ARG A 88 99.89 32.42 -3.87
C ARG A 88 98.84 31.38 -4.33
N PRO A 89 98.71 30.21 -3.67
CA PRO A 89 97.66 29.24 -4.00
C PRO A 89 96.25 29.79 -3.76
N ARG A 90 96.08 30.71 -2.79
CA ARG A 90 94.79 31.33 -2.45
C ARG A 90 94.24 32.21 -3.59
N GLN A 91 95.08 32.98 -4.28
CA GLN A 91 94.63 33.83 -5.40
C GLN A 91 94.23 33.02 -6.63
N GLY A 92 94.90 31.89 -6.90
CA GLY A 92 94.52 30.99 -7.98
C GLY A 92 93.25 30.17 -7.69
N GLN A 93 92.97 29.87 -6.42
CA GLN A 93 91.70 29.26 -5.99
C GLN A 93 90.56 30.28 -6.03
N GLU A 94 90.77 31.50 -5.50
CA GLU A 94 89.79 32.58 -5.54
C GLU A 94 89.39 32.94 -6.98
N GLN A 95 90.35 32.98 -7.93
CA GLN A 95 90.05 33.19 -9.35
C GLN A 95 89.23 32.04 -9.96
N LYS A 96 89.57 30.78 -9.65
CA LYS A 96 88.82 29.61 -10.14
C LYS A 96 87.41 29.55 -9.55
N ASP A 97 87.24 29.87 -8.27
CA ASP A 97 85.94 29.91 -7.61
C ASP A 97 85.08 31.06 -8.17
N VAL A 98 85.68 32.20 -8.49
CA VAL A 98 85.01 33.29 -9.22
C VAL A 98 84.58 32.85 -10.62
N ASP A 99 85.45 32.16 -11.37
CA ASP A 99 85.11 31.65 -12.71
C ASP A 99 83.99 30.59 -12.67
N ILE A 100 84.01 29.70 -11.66
CA ILE A 100 82.97 28.67 -11.46
C ILE A 100 81.64 29.33 -11.07
N THR A 101 81.66 30.30 -10.15
CA THR A 101 80.43 31.00 -9.73
C THR A 101 79.84 31.84 -10.85
N LEU A 102 80.67 32.50 -11.67
CA LEU A 102 80.24 33.20 -12.89
C LEU A 102 79.67 32.22 -13.92
N GLY A 103 80.31 31.07 -14.14
CA GLY A 103 79.80 30.01 -15.02
C GLY A 103 78.46 29.44 -14.55
N LEU A 104 78.32 29.17 -13.25
CA LEU A 104 77.08 28.68 -12.65
C LEU A 104 75.97 29.74 -12.72
N ALA A 105 76.28 31.02 -12.48
CA ALA A 105 75.33 32.11 -12.61
C ALA A 105 74.85 32.27 -14.05
N ALA A 106 75.74 32.12 -15.04
CA ALA A 106 75.38 32.16 -16.46
C ALA A 106 74.47 30.97 -16.86
N GLU A 107 74.75 29.76 -16.40
CA GLU A 107 73.90 28.58 -16.65
C GLU A 107 72.54 28.69 -15.96
N LEU A 108 72.49 29.16 -14.71
CA LEU A 108 71.22 29.40 -14.01
C LEU A 108 70.40 30.50 -14.70
N ALA A 109 71.04 31.57 -15.17
CA ALA A 109 70.37 32.61 -15.95
C ALA A 109 69.81 32.03 -17.26
N ARG A 110 70.57 31.18 -17.95
CA ARG A 110 70.11 30.48 -19.16
C ARG A 110 68.91 29.58 -18.87
N GLN A 111 68.95 28.77 -17.82
CA GLN A 111 67.83 27.90 -17.42
C GLN A 111 66.59 28.71 -17.04
N GLN A 112 66.74 29.85 -16.36
CA GLN A 112 65.62 30.74 -16.04
C GLN A 112 65.03 31.38 -17.30
N VAL A 113 65.86 31.76 -18.26
CA VAL A 113 65.41 32.27 -19.57
C VAL A 113 64.67 31.18 -20.34
N GLU A 114 65.18 29.96 -20.37
CA GLU A 114 64.50 28.82 -21.03
C GLU A 114 63.17 28.47 -20.34
N ALA A 115 63.14 28.41 -19.00
CA ALA A 115 61.93 28.16 -18.24
C ALA A 115 60.88 29.28 -18.40
N SER A 116 61.32 30.54 -18.42
CA SER A 116 60.43 31.68 -18.66
C SER A 116 59.89 31.68 -20.10
N ARG A 117 60.73 31.34 -21.09
CA ARG A 117 60.31 31.14 -22.48
C ARG A 117 59.28 30.03 -22.60
N CYS A 118 59.47 28.88 -21.94
CA CYS A 118 58.47 27.81 -21.90
C CYS A 118 57.15 28.29 -21.28
N ARG A 119 57.19 28.98 -20.12
CA ARG A 119 55.98 29.55 -19.51
C ARG A 119 55.28 30.58 -20.41
N GLN A 120 56.04 31.40 -21.13
CA GLN A 120 55.48 32.36 -22.08
C GLN A 120 54.83 31.65 -23.27
N LEU A 121 55.44 30.58 -23.80
CA LEU A 121 54.84 29.76 -24.84
C LEU A 121 53.53 29.10 -24.37
N HIS A 122 53.49 28.52 -23.16
CA HIS A 122 52.26 27.98 -22.57
C HIS A 122 51.15 29.04 -22.41
N ARG A 123 51.50 30.31 -22.16
CA ARG A 123 50.52 31.40 -21.99
C ARG A 123 50.07 32.03 -23.30
N ASN A 124 50.95 32.11 -24.29
CA ASN A 124 50.74 32.90 -25.50
C ASN A 124 50.38 32.05 -26.73
N VAL A 125 50.56 30.73 -26.68
CA VAL A 125 50.18 29.82 -27.77
C VAL A 125 48.81 29.21 -27.47
N ASP A 126 47.81 29.61 -28.25
CA ASP A 126 46.42 29.18 -28.06
C ASP A 126 46.27 27.65 -28.08
N ASN A 127 46.97 26.95 -28.98
CA ASN A 127 46.93 25.48 -29.07
C ASN A 127 47.41 24.76 -27.79
N LEU A 128 48.42 25.30 -27.09
CA LEU A 128 48.92 24.71 -25.84
C LEU A 128 47.94 24.97 -24.69
N ARG A 129 47.34 26.15 -24.67
CA ARG A 129 46.31 26.52 -23.70
C ARG A 129 45.05 25.66 -23.86
N ASP A 130 44.62 25.43 -25.10
CA ASP A 130 43.48 24.57 -25.40
C ASP A 130 43.76 23.12 -24.99
N LEU A 131 44.96 22.60 -25.28
CA LEU A 131 45.38 21.27 -24.85
C LEU A 131 45.42 21.13 -23.32
N GLU A 132 45.93 22.14 -22.60
CA GLU A 132 45.90 22.15 -21.12
C GLU A 132 44.46 22.14 -20.57
N MET A 133 43.57 22.92 -21.17
CA MET A 133 42.15 22.91 -20.81
C MET A 133 41.50 21.56 -21.12
N GLU A 134 41.85 20.91 -22.23
CA GLU A 134 41.37 19.57 -22.59
C GLU A 134 41.85 18.51 -21.60
N VAL A 135 43.13 18.55 -21.20
CA VAL A 135 43.67 17.65 -20.17
C VAL A 135 42.98 17.88 -18.81
N ALA A 136 42.76 19.13 -18.42
CA ALA A 136 42.03 19.46 -17.20
C ALA A 136 40.57 18.98 -17.25
N ARG A 137 39.90 19.13 -18.41
CA ARG A 137 38.56 18.57 -18.66
C ARG A 137 38.55 17.05 -18.61
N ALA A 138 39.56 16.38 -19.17
CA ALA A 138 39.69 14.93 -19.12
C ALA A 138 39.90 14.42 -17.69
N HIS A 139 40.76 15.09 -16.90
CA HIS A 139 40.98 14.75 -15.49
C HIS A 139 39.74 14.97 -14.63
N THR A 140 39.03 16.08 -14.83
CA THR A 140 37.77 16.33 -14.11
C THR A 140 36.68 15.33 -14.51
N ALA A 141 36.53 15.00 -15.80
CA ALA A 141 35.62 13.98 -16.27
C ALA A 141 35.93 12.59 -15.67
N LEU A 142 37.21 12.22 -15.59
CA LEU A 142 37.65 10.98 -14.96
C LEU A 142 37.37 10.96 -13.45
N SER A 143 37.62 12.06 -12.76
CA SER A 143 37.30 12.21 -11.33
C SER A 143 35.80 12.08 -11.06
N VAL A 144 34.97 12.73 -11.89
CA VAL A 144 33.50 12.63 -11.81
C VAL A 144 33.04 11.19 -12.08
N LYS A 145 33.57 10.53 -13.11
CA LYS A 145 33.25 9.13 -13.41
C LYS A 145 33.59 8.20 -12.24
N ASN A 146 34.76 8.38 -11.62
CA ASN A 146 35.16 7.60 -10.45
C ASN A 146 34.24 7.84 -9.26
N LYS A 147 33.83 9.09 -9.00
CA LYS A 147 32.83 9.41 -7.96
C LYS A 147 31.48 8.74 -8.23
N ILE A 148 31.00 8.76 -9.47
CA ILE A 148 29.74 8.09 -9.86
C ILE A 148 29.84 6.58 -9.61
N LEU A 149 30.95 5.95 -10.03
CA LEU A 149 31.16 4.51 -9.81
C LEU A 149 31.21 4.15 -8.32
N ASN A 150 31.87 4.96 -7.50
CA ASN A 150 31.92 4.76 -6.06
C ASN A 150 30.54 4.91 -5.41
N ASN A 151 29.76 5.93 -5.80
CA ASN A 151 28.38 6.08 -5.32
C ASN A 151 27.51 4.88 -5.71
N ILE A 152 27.66 4.36 -6.94
CA ILE A 152 26.94 3.16 -7.37
C ILE A 152 27.33 1.96 -6.49
N LYS A 153 28.62 1.74 -6.26
CA LYS A 153 29.08 0.65 -5.36
C LYS A 153 28.49 0.79 -3.96
N GLN A 154 28.58 1.98 -3.38
CA GLN A 154 28.04 2.24 -2.04
C GLN A 154 26.53 2.01 -1.97
N THR A 155 25.76 2.51 -2.94
CA THR A 155 24.31 2.27 -2.97
C THR A 155 23.94 0.80 -3.15
N VAL A 156 24.77 0.00 -3.83
CA VAL A 156 24.56 -1.45 -3.96
C VAL A 156 24.86 -2.14 -2.64
N GLU A 157 25.94 -1.78 -1.96
CA GLU A 157 26.30 -2.30 -0.64
C GLU A 157 25.23 -1.97 0.42
N ASP A 158 24.74 -0.72 0.44
CA ASP A 158 23.68 -0.29 1.36
C ASP A 158 22.39 -1.08 1.12
N LYS A 159 21.98 -1.27 -0.14
CA LYS A 159 20.82 -2.12 -0.48
C LYS A 159 21.00 -3.58 -0.11
N GLN A 160 22.22 -4.11 -0.18
CA GLN A 160 22.51 -5.48 0.25
C GLN A 160 22.40 -5.60 1.77
N ARG A 161 22.89 -4.60 2.53
CA ARG A 161 22.74 -4.55 3.99
C ARG A 161 21.28 -4.42 4.40
N GLU A 162 20.52 -3.52 3.79
CA GLU A 162 19.07 -3.38 4.04
C GLU A 162 18.30 -4.68 3.78
N ARG A 163 18.65 -5.41 2.70
CA ARG A 163 18.07 -6.72 2.41
C ARG A 163 18.42 -7.76 3.46
N ALA A 164 19.66 -7.78 3.94
CA ALA A 164 20.08 -8.70 5.00
C ALA A 164 19.33 -8.42 6.31
N GLU A 165 19.24 -7.15 6.71
CA GLU A 165 18.49 -6.72 7.90
C GLU A 165 16.98 -7.05 7.78
N ALA A 166 16.39 -6.85 6.61
CA ALA A 166 15.00 -7.23 6.37
C ALA A 166 14.77 -8.75 6.47
N LEU A 167 15.69 -9.56 5.94
CA LEU A 167 15.62 -11.02 6.05
C LEU A 167 15.80 -11.49 7.50
N GLU A 168 16.68 -10.86 8.28
CA GLU A 168 16.83 -11.15 9.71
C GLU A 168 15.57 -10.80 10.50
N LYS A 169 14.96 -9.64 10.25
CA LYS A 169 13.68 -9.24 10.86
C LYS A 169 12.55 -10.21 10.48
N GLN A 170 12.48 -10.66 9.23
CA GLN A 170 11.50 -11.66 8.81
C GLN A 170 11.68 -12.99 9.56
N ARG A 171 12.91 -13.48 9.69
CA ARG A 171 13.20 -14.71 10.45
C ARG A 171 12.84 -14.56 11.93
N ALA A 172 13.07 -13.40 12.53
CA ALA A 172 12.69 -13.14 13.91
C ALA A 172 11.16 -13.20 14.09
N ILE A 173 10.39 -12.58 13.19
CA ILE A 173 8.92 -12.62 13.21
C ILE A 173 8.42 -14.07 13.03
N GLU A 174 9.00 -14.83 12.09
CA GLU A 174 8.63 -16.23 11.89
C GLU A 174 8.90 -17.08 13.13
N GLN A 175 10.00 -16.84 13.85
CA GLN A 175 10.30 -17.51 15.11
C GLN A 175 9.28 -17.15 16.21
N GLU A 176 8.96 -15.86 16.38
CA GLU A 176 7.95 -15.40 17.33
C GLU A 176 6.57 -16.03 17.05
N GLU A 177 6.16 -16.10 15.78
CA GLU A 177 4.91 -16.76 15.39
C GLU A 177 4.90 -18.25 15.71
N LEU A 178 6.01 -18.95 15.46
CA LEU A 178 6.14 -20.37 15.77
C LEU A 178 6.09 -20.62 17.28
N GLU A 179 6.73 -19.75 18.08
CA GLU A 179 6.66 -19.80 19.54
C GLU A 179 5.24 -19.53 20.05
N GLU A 180 4.55 -18.52 19.52
CA GLU A 180 3.14 -18.26 19.86
C GLU A 180 2.26 -19.47 19.54
N LYS A 181 2.41 -20.06 18.35
CA LYS A 181 1.66 -21.26 17.96
C LYS A 181 1.92 -22.42 18.93
N ARG A 182 3.19 -22.65 19.31
CA ARG A 182 3.57 -23.67 20.32
C ARG A 182 2.92 -23.38 21.68
N ARG A 183 2.96 -22.14 22.16
CA ARG A 183 2.33 -21.73 23.43
C ARG A 183 0.82 -21.93 23.41
N ARG A 184 0.15 -21.63 22.29
CA ARG A 184 -1.30 -21.88 22.13
C ARG A 184 -1.63 -23.36 22.19
N ILE A 185 -0.84 -24.21 21.51
CA ILE A 185 -1.01 -25.67 21.54
C ILE A 185 -0.80 -26.21 22.97
N GLN A 186 0.23 -25.75 23.67
CA GLN A 186 0.50 -26.16 25.06
C GLN A 186 -0.62 -25.72 26.01
N LYS A 187 -1.12 -24.48 25.91
CA LYS A 187 -2.28 -24.01 26.70
C LYS A 187 -3.53 -24.83 26.42
N ALA A 188 -3.81 -25.14 25.16
CA ALA A 188 -4.96 -25.97 24.79
C ALA A 188 -4.81 -27.42 25.30
N ALA A 189 -3.60 -27.99 25.28
CA ALA A 189 -3.33 -29.30 25.84
C ALA A 189 -3.50 -29.32 27.37
N ALA A 190 -2.98 -28.32 28.07
CA ALA A 190 -3.16 -28.16 29.51
C ALA A 190 -4.65 -28.06 29.88
N PHE A 191 -5.40 -27.20 29.18
CA PHE A 191 -6.84 -27.06 29.39
C PHE A 191 -7.61 -28.38 29.15
N ARG A 192 -7.25 -29.16 28.13
CA ARG A 192 -7.85 -30.48 27.89
C ARG A 192 -7.55 -31.45 29.03
N ASN A 193 -6.31 -31.46 29.53
CA ASN A 193 -5.93 -32.31 30.66
C ASN A 193 -6.71 -31.92 31.92
N ASP A 194 -6.84 -30.63 32.22
CA ASP A 194 -7.63 -30.11 33.35
C ASP A 194 -9.12 -30.46 33.21
N LEU A 195 -9.67 -30.40 32.00
CA LEU A 195 -11.06 -30.80 31.76
C LEU A 195 -11.23 -32.31 32.00
N MET A 196 -10.27 -33.13 31.55
CA MET A 196 -10.30 -34.57 31.75
C MET A 196 -10.19 -34.93 33.23
N THR A 197 -9.34 -34.25 34.01
CA THR A 197 -9.26 -34.45 35.47
C THR A 197 -10.55 -34.04 36.17
N GLN A 198 -11.17 -32.92 35.79
CA GLN A 198 -12.48 -32.53 36.33
C GLN A 198 -13.57 -33.57 36.02
N ILE A 199 -13.56 -34.15 34.82
CA ILE A 199 -14.51 -35.21 34.44
C ILE A 199 -14.27 -36.48 35.25
N THR A 200 -13.02 -36.90 35.46
CA THR A 200 -12.71 -38.10 36.27
C THR A 200 -13.05 -37.89 37.74
N GLU A 201 -12.77 -36.70 38.29
CA GLU A 201 -13.18 -36.30 39.63
C GLU A 201 -14.72 -36.31 39.78
N ALA A 202 -15.45 -35.75 38.82
CA ALA A 202 -16.92 -35.75 38.83
C ALA A 202 -17.51 -37.16 38.68
N ARG A 203 -16.86 -38.05 37.92
CA ARG A 203 -17.25 -39.47 37.83
C ARG A 203 -16.99 -40.20 39.14
N SER A 204 -15.83 -39.99 39.77
CA SER A 204 -15.53 -40.64 41.05
C SER A 204 -16.44 -40.17 42.18
N LYS A 205 -16.79 -38.87 42.21
CA LYS A 205 -17.81 -38.33 43.13
C LYS A 205 -19.16 -38.99 42.92
N ARG A 206 -19.67 -39.04 41.68
CA ARG A 206 -20.95 -39.72 41.36
C ARG A 206 -20.97 -41.19 41.77
N LEU A 207 -19.86 -41.92 41.56
CA LEU A 207 -19.76 -43.31 42.00
C LEU A 207 -19.82 -43.44 43.53
N LYS A 208 -19.13 -42.56 44.26
CA LYS A 208 -19.21 -42.53 45.73
C LYS A 208 -20.61 -42.19 46.22
N ASP A 209 -21.27 -41.21 45.60
CA ASP A 209 -22.63 -40.81 45.96
C ASP A 209 -23.63 -41.94 45.68
N GLN A 210 -23.47 -42.64 44.56
CA GLN A 210 -24.28 -43.82 44.23
C GLN A 210 -24.06 -44.96 45.24
N GLN A 211 -22.81 -45.22 45.65
CA GLN A 211 -22.52 -46.24 46.67
C GLN A 211 -23.16 -45.88 48.02
N LYS A 212 -23.06 -44.63 48.45
CA LYS A 212 -23.72 -44.15 49.67
C LYS A 212 -25.24 -44.29 49.59
N ALA A 213 -25.87 -43.86 48.50
CA ALA A 213 -27.31 -44.00 48.32
C ALA A 213 -27.77 -45.47 48.32
N ILE A 214 -26.95 -46.39 47.79
CA ILE A 214 -27.24 -47.84 47.86
C ILE A 214 -27.12 -48.36 49.29
N GLU A 215 -26.11 -47.91 50.05
CA GLU A 215 -25.92 -48.30 51.45
C GLU A 215 -27.06 -47.78 52.34
N GLU A 216 -27.43 -46.50 52.19
CA GLU A 216 -28.56 -45.87 52.86
C GLU A 216 -29.87 -46.58 52.52
N GLY A 217 -30.16 -46.82 51.23
CA GLY A 217 -31.36 -47.56 50.81
C GLY A 217 -31.41 -49.00 51.32
N ARG A 218 -30.25 -49.66 51.49
CA ARG A 218 -30.18 -50.99 52.13
C ARG A 218 -30.48 -50.93 53.62
N GLN A 219 -30.03 -49.89 54.32
CA GLN A 219 -30.34 -49.69 55.74
C GLN A 219 -31.82 -49.37 55.93
N GLU A 220 -32.39 -48.45 55.15
CA GLU A 220 -33.81 -48.10 55.18
C GLU A 220 -34.72 -49.32 54.91
N LEU A 221 -34.34 -50.17 53.95
CA LEU A 221 -35.07 -51.42 53.67
C LEU A 221 -35.02 -52.40 54.84
N LYS A 222 -33.89 -52.50 55.56
CA LYS A 222 -33.79 -53.34 56.76
C LYS A 222 -34.68 -52.80 57.87
N GLU A 223 -34.62 -51.50 58.14
CA GLU A 223 -35.45 -50.86 59.15
C GLU A 223 -36.96 -50.98 58.85
N CYS A 224 -37.34 -50.82 57.57
CA CYS A 224 -38.74 -51.01 57.15
C CYS A 224 -39.18 -52.45 57.33
N LYS A 225 -38.36 -53.43 56.95
CA LYS A 225 -38.67 -54.86 57.16
C LYS A 225 -38.83 -55.19 58.65
N GLU A 226 -37.92 -54.70 59.49
CA GLU A 226 -38.02 -54.90 60.94
C GLU A 226 -39.27 -54.27 61.55
N LYS A 227 -39.70 -53.09 61.07
CA LYS A 227 -40.96 -52.46 61.48
C LYS A 227 -42.16 -53.30 61.06
N VAL A 228 -42.21 -53.72 59.79
CA VAL A 228 -43.29 -54.57 59.26
C VAL A 228 -43.37 -55.89 60.02
N ASP A 229 -42.24 -56.53 60.30
CA ASP A 229 -42.21 -57.78 61.06
C ASP A 229 -42.72 -57.59 62.49
N LYS A 230 -42.33 -56.48 63.17
CA LYS A 230 -42.84 -56.14 64.50
C LYS A 230 -44.35 -55.86 64.49
N ASP A 231 -44.85 -55.15 63.48
CA ASP A 231 -46.27 -54.83 63.34
C ASP A 231 -47.09 -56.09 63.03
N ASN A 232 -46.60 -56.96 62.14
CA ASN A 232 -47.21 -58.27 61.88
C ASN A 232 -47.29 -59.14 63.15
N LEU A 233 -46.24 -59.10 63.99
CA LEU A 233 -46.19 -59.85 65.25
C LEU A 233 -47.20 -59.30 66.26
N ARG A 234 -47.34 -57.97 66.35
CA ARG A 234 -48.37 -57.31 67.16
C ARG A 234 -49.78 -57.63 66.69
N ASP A 235 -50.01 -57.60 65.38
CA ASP A 235 -51.31 -57.95 64.78
C ASP A 235 -51.66 -59.43 65.03
N ALA A 236 -50.68 -60.33 64.97
CA ALA A 236 -50.89 -61.74 65.31
C ALA A 236 -51.29 -61.92 66.78
N ILE A 237 -50.61 -61.23 67.70
CA ILE A 237 -50.97 -61.22 69.13
C ILE A 237 -52.39 -60.68 69.32
N ASN A 238 -52.71 -59.53 68.71
CA ASN A 238 -54.04 -58.93 68.79
C ASN A 238 -55.14 -59.86 68.25
N LYS A 239 -54.89 -60.58 67.15
CA LYS A 239 -55.83 -61.56 66.59
C LYS A 239 -56.03 -62.77 67.50
N VAL A 240 -54.98 -63.22 68.19
CA VAL A 240 -55.08 -64.30 69.20
C VAL A 240 -55.92 -63.83 70.39
N GLU A 241 -55.70 -62.61 70.88
CA GLU A 241 -56.50 -61.99 71.95
C GLU A 241 -57.97 -61.87 71.53
N GLN A 242 -58.25 -61.34 70.34
CA GLN A 242 -59.60 -61.24 69.78
C GLN A 242 -60.26 -62.61 69.63
N ARG A 243 -59.52 -63.63 69.17
CA ARG A 243 -60.04 -64.99 69.06
C ARG A 243 -60.38 -65.58 70.41
N ARG A 244 -59.59 -65.32 71.45
CA ARG A 244 -59.88 -65.73 72.83
C ARG A 244 -61.17 -65.08 73.33
N VAL A 245 -61.30 -63.76 73.18
CA VAL A 245 -62.52 -63.02 73.56
C VAL A 245 -63.74 -63.53 72.78
N LEU A 246 -63.58 -63.81 71.48
CA LEU A 246 -64.66 -64.37 70.66
C LEU A 246 -65.05 -65.78 71.10
N LEU A 247 -64.09 -66.64 71.45
CA LEU A 247 -64.38 -67.98 71.99
C LEU A 247 -65.12 -67.89 73.33
N GLU A 248 -64.67 -67.04 74.25
CA GLU A 248 -65.35 -66.79 75.52
C GLU A 248 -66.79 -66.28 75.30
N SER A 249 -66.98 -65.37 74.33
CA SER A 249 -68.33 -64.89 73.95
C SER A 249 -69.17 -65.98 73.28
N LEU A 250 -68.54 -66.89 72.52
CA LEU A 250 -69.21 -67.99 71.84
C LEU A 250 -69.68 -69.02 72.87
N ASP A 251 -68.87 -69.34 73.87
CA ASP A 251 -69.24 -70.21 74.99
C ASP A 251 -70.41 -69.62 75.79
N GLN A 252 -70.40 -68.31 76.07
CA GLN A 252 -71.53 -67.61 76.69
C GLN A 252 -72.79 -67.67 75.82
N SER A 253 -72.64 -67.47 74.51
CA SER A 253 -73.76 -67.54 73.57
C SER A 253 -74.28 -68.98 73.40
N ALA A 254 -73.41 -69.99 73.49
CA ALA A 254 -73.76 -71.40 73.42
C ALA A 254 -74.51 -71.84 74.68
N ALA A 255 -74.11 -71.35 75.85
CA ALA A 255 -74.85 -71.55 77.11
C ALA A 255 -76.24 -70.90 77.05
N MET A 256 -76.34 -69.68 76.52
CA MET A 256 -77.63 -69.01 76.23
C MET A 256 -78.46 -69.78 75.20
N LEU A 257 -77.82 -70.33 74.16
CA LEU A 257 -78.48 -71.16 73.14
C LEU A 257 -78.94 -72.50 73.67
N GLN A 258 -78.23 -73.13 74.61
CA GLN A 258 -78.71 -74.33 75.30
C GLN A 258 -79.95 -74.01 76.15
N GLN A 259 -79.92 -72.92 76.92
CA GLN A 259 -81.08 -72.46 77.71
C GLN A 259 -82.30 -72.15 76.82
N THR A 260 -82.07 -71.50 75.67
CA THR A 260 -83.16 -71.19 74.72
C THR A 260 -83.58 -72.40 73.90
N ARG A 261 -82.70 -73.36 73.59
CA ARG A 261 -83.05 -74.65 72.96
C ARG A 261 -83.85 -75.54 73.89
N GLU A 262 -83.56 -75.55 75.18
CA GLU A 262 -84.39 -76.22 76.20
C GLU A 262 -85.79 -75.58 76.27
N ALA A 263 -85.88 -74.25 76.15
CA ALA A 263 -87.15 -73.53 76.06
C ALA A 263 -87.89 -73.75 74.72
N TYR A 264 -87.18 -73.83 73.60
CA TYR A 264 -87.76 -74.04 72.25
C TYR A 264 -88.09 -75.52 71.95
N ALA A 265 -87.39 -76.47 72.57
CA ALA A 265 -87.67 -77.91 72.46
C ALA A 265 -89.03 -78.29 73.08
N LEU A 266 -89.56 -77.47 73.99
CA LEU A 266 -90.94 -77.55 74.49
C LEU A 266 -91.98 -77.04 73.48
N ALA A 267 -91.60 -76.16 72.53
CA ALA A 267 -92.54 -75.39 71.73
C ALA A 267 -92.71 -75.85 70.27
N GLN A 268 -91.80 -76.65 69.69
CA GLN A 268 -91.88 -77.01 68.27
C GLN A 268 -91.60 -78.48 67.95
N LYS A 269 -92.37 -79.39 68.56
CA LYS A 269 -92.61 -80.72 67.97
C LYS A 269 -93.67 -80.57 66.88
N ASN A 270 -93.25 -80.78 65.63
CA ASN A 270 -94.07 -80.98 64.43
C ASN A 270 -94.32 -79.74 63.55
N LYS A 271 -93.42 -79.51 62.58
CA LYS A 271 -93.78 -78.94 61.27
C LYS A 271 -93.10 -79.74 60.16
N PRO A 272 -93.76 -79.98 59.01
CA PRO A 272 -93.24 -80.85 57.96
C PRO A 272 -92.29 -80.11 57.00
N GLU A 273 -91.22 -80.79 56.58
CA GLU A 273 -90.11 -80.29 55.74
C GLU A 273 -90.49 -80.05 54.26
N ARG A 274 -91.75 -80.26 53.86
CA ARG A 274 -92.18 -80.24 52.45
C ARG A 274 -92.23 -78.84 51.81
N GLY A 275 -92.28 -77.77 52.62
CA GLY A 275 -92.22 -76.38 52.14
C GLY A 275 -90.82 -75.87 51.79
N VAL A 276 -89.76 -76.59 52.17
CA VAL A 276 -88.37 -76.16 51.92
C VAL A 276 -87.99 -76.35 50.45
N LEU A 277 -88.48 -77.41 49.79
CA LEU A 277 -88.16 -77.71 48.39
C LEU A 277 -88.93 -76.83 47.39
N ASP A 278 -90.21 -76.54 47.62
CA ASP A 278 -91.00 -75.63 46.77
C ASP A 278 -90.58 -74.15 46.95
N ALA A 279 -90.04 -73.77 48.12
CA ALA A 279 -89.47 -72.43 48.33
C ALA A 279 -88.09 -72.24 47.66
N LEU A 280 -87.34 -73.33 47.39
CA LEU A 280 -86.00 -73.27 46.79
C LEU A 280 -86.01 -73.07 45.26
N GLY A 281 -87.07 -73.45 44.55
CA GLY A 281 -87.17 -73.30 43.09
C GLY A 281 -87.12 -71.84 42.59
N PRO A 282 -87.96 -70.93 43.11
CA PRO A 282 -87.91 -69.50 42.74
C PRO A 282 -86.61 -68.82 43.16
N VAL A 283 -86.04 -69.23 44.30
CA VAL A 283 -84.80 -68.65 44.86
C VAL A 283 -83.58 -69.04 44.03
N THR A 284 -83.50 -70.30 43.58
CA THR A 284 -82.42 -70.78 42.72
C THR A 284 -82.48 -70.17 41.31
N ALA A 285 -83.68 -70.05 40.72
CA ALA A 285 -83.86 -69.37 39.43
C ALA A 285 -83.49 -67.88 39.49
N ALA A 286 -83.87 -67.17 40.57
CA ALA A 286 -83.45 -65.78 40.80
C ALA A 286 -81.94 -65.65 41.01
N TYR A 287 -81.29 -66.64 41.64
CA TYR A 287 -79.84 -66.66 41.83
C TYR A 287 -79.09 -66.84 40.50
N VAL A 288 -79.55 -67.75 39.64
CA VAL A 288 -78.98 -67.97 38.30
C VAL A 288 -79.16 -66.73 37.43
N SER A 289 -80.35 -66.12 37.44
CA SER A 289 -80.63 -64.85 36.75
C SER A 289 -79.71 -63.71 37.23
N ARG A 290 -79.53 -63.55 38.55
CA ARG A 290 -78.63 -62.54 39.12
C ARG A 290 -77.17 -62.82 38.77
N ALA A 291 -76.73 -64.07 38.77
CA ALA A 291 -75.37 -64.44 38.38
C ALA A 291 -75.10 -64.14 36.90
N GLN A 292 -76.05 -64.47 36.01
CA GLN A 292 -75.95 -64.14 34.59
C GLN A 292 -75.94 -62.62 34.35
N LYS A 293 -76.75 -61.86 35.10
CA LYS A 293 -76.75 -60.39 35.01
C LYS A 293 -75.41 -59.80 35.46
N ARG A 294 -74.86 -60.24 36.60
CA ARG A 294 -73.52 -59.81 37.07
C ARG A 294 -72.43 -60.13 36.05
N HIS A 295 -72.50 -61.28 35.40
CA HIS A 295 -71.50 -61.64 34.40
C HIS A 295 -71.55 -60.75 33.16
N ARG A 296 -72.76 -60.33 32.72
CA ARG A 296 -72.91 -59.34 31.64
C ARG A 296 -72.40 -57.96 32.05
N GLU A 297 -72.73 -57.50 33.25
CA GLU A 297 -72.23 -56.24 33.82
C GLU A 297 -70.69 -56.24 33.92
N GLU A 298 -70.07 -57.38 34.27
CA GLU A 298 -68.60 -57.53 34.25
C GLU A 298 -68.00 -57.43 32.85
N ILE A 299 -68.65 -58.01 31.83
CA ILE A 299 -68.18 -57.91 30.43
C ILE A 299 -68.29 -56.47 29.94
N GLU A 300 -69.42 -55.80 30.17
CA GLU A 300 -69.60 -54.39 29.81
C GLU A 300 -68.59 -53.49 30.53
N ALA A 301 -68.32 -53.73 31.82
CA ALA A 301 -67.30 -52.99 32.56
C ALA A 301 -65.88 -53.21 32.00
N ARG A 302 -65.57 -54.43 31.53
CA ARG A 302 -64.29 -54.73 30.86
C ARG A 302 -64.18 -53.99 29.53
N ASP A 303 -65.23 -53.96 28.73
CA ASP A 303 -65.24 -53.28 27.43
C ASP A 303 -65.09 -51.76 27.59
N ILE A 304 -65.80 -51.16 28.56
CA ILE A 304 -65.66 -49.73 28.88
C ILE A 304 -64.22 -49.41 29.34
N ASN A 305 -63.64 -50.25 30.19
CA ASN A 305 -62.26 -50.06 30.65
C ASN A 305 -61.25 -50.24 29.52
N ALA A 306 -61.45 -51.22 28.63
CA ALA A 306 -60.60 -51.44 27.47
C ALA A 306 -60.64 -50.23 26.50
N ALA A 307 -61.82 -49.69 26.23
CA ALA A 307 -61.97 -48.48 25.40
C ALA A 307 -61.28 -47.27 26.05
N ARG A 308 -61.42 -47.10 27.36
CA ARG A 308 -60.78 -46.01 28.12
C ARG A 308 -59.25 -46.12 28.09
N LEU A 309 -58.71 -47.33 28.28
CA LEU A 309 -57.27 -47.60 28.15
C LEU A 309 -56.78 -47.36 26.72
N GLY A 310 -57.55 -47.75 25.70
CA GLY A 310 -57.25 -47.48 24.29
C GLY A 310 -57.15 -45.99 23.99
N PHE A 311 -58.07 -45.18 24.52
CA PHE A 311 -58.01 -43.73 24.40
C PHE A 311 -56.77 -43.13 25.07
N GLN A 312 -56.46 -43.56 26.30
CA GLN A 312 -55.26 -43.12 27.02
C GLN A 312 -53.98 -43.47 26.26
N LEU A 313 -53.88 -44.67 25.69
CA LEU A 313 -52.74 -45.09 24.87
C LEU A 313 -52.60 -44.24 23.60
N SER A 314 -53.72 -43.93 22.93
CA SER A 314 -53.73 -43.06 21.76
C SER A 314 -53.24 -41.64 22.11
N GLN A 315 -53.65 -41.13 23.28
CA GLN A 315 -53.22 -39.82 23.76
C GLN A 315 -51.72 -39.80 24.08
N ILE A 316 -51.20 -40.82 24.79
CA ILE A 316 -49.76 -40.96 25.06
C ILE A 316 -48.96 -41.03 23.76
N LYS A 317 -49.44 -41.78 22.77
CA LYS A 317 -48.78 -41.88 21.47
C LYS A 317 -48.71 -40.52 20.77
N HIS A 318 -49.80 -39.77 20.77
CA HIS A 318 -49.83 -38.44 20.16
C HIS A 318 -48.91 -37.44 20.89
N ASP A 319 -48.85 -37.50 22.23
CA ASP A 319 -47.95 -36.68 23.03
C ASP A 319 -46.48 -37.00 22.74
N LEU A 320 -46.13 -38.28 22.54
CA LEU A 320 -44.79 -38.69 22.12
C LEU A 320 -44.44 -38.17 20.73
N GLU A 321 -45.34 -38.34 19.75
CA GLU A 321 -45.14 -37.84 18.38
C GLU A 321 -44.97 -36.30 18.35
N SER A 322 -45.75 -35.56 19.13
CA SER A 322 -45.64 -34.10 19.21
C SER A 322 -44.32 -33.66 19.85
N ARG A 323 -43.84 -34.39 20.86
CA ARG A 323 -42.52 -34.17 21.47
C ARG A 323 -41.39 -34.41 20.48
N ASP A 324 -41.45 -35.49 19.71
CA ASP A 324 -40.43 -35.80 18.71
C ASP A 324 -40.39 -34.75 17.60
N GLN A 325 -41.55 -34.27 17.15
CA GLN A 325 -41.65 -33.16 16.21
C GLN A 325 -41.04 -31.88 16.78
N LEU A 326 -41.32 -31.56 18.05
CA LEU A 326 -40.74 -30.40 18.72
C LEU A 326 -39.21 -30.50 18.79
N ILE A 327 -38.68 -31.65 19.22
CA ILE A 327 -37.23 -31.90 19.28
C ILE A 327 -36.60 -31.73 17.90
N THR A 328 -37.20 -32.32 16.87
CA THR A 328 -36.71 -32.20 15.49
C THR A 328 -36.70 -30.74 15.03
N SER A 329 -37.76 -29.97 15.35
CA SER A 329 -37.84 -28.55 15.01
C SER A 329 -36.77 -27.70 15.71
N LEU A 330 -36.47 -28.01 16.97
CA LEU A 330 -35.41 -27.35 17.75
C LEU A 330 -34.03 -27.66 17.17
N LEU A 331 -33.77 -28.92 16.82
CA LEU A 331 -32.51 -29.33 16.18
C LEU A 331 -32.30 -28.64 14.83
N ILE A 332 -33.36 -28.53 14.00
CA ILE A 332 -33.29 -27.79 12.72
C ILE A 332 -32.98 -26.31 12.96
N ARG A 333 -33.60 -25.68 13.96
CA ARG A 333 -33.33 -24.27 14.30
C ARG A 333 -31.89 -24.06 14.78
N GLU A 334 -31.39 -24.93 15.65
CA GLU A 334 -30.00 -24.87 16.12
C GLU A 334 -29.00 -25.06 14.97
N PHE A 335 -29.27 -26.01 14.07
CA PHE A 335 -28.43 -26.23 12.90
C PHE A 335 -28.38 -24.99 12.01
N LYS A 336 -29.53 -24.40 11.68
CA LYS A 336 -29.62 -23.16 10.90
C LYS A 336 -28.94 -21.98 11.59
N ALA A 337 -29.06 -21.85 12.92
CA ALA A 337 -28.38 -20.82 13.68
C ALA A 337 -26.85 -20.96 13.61
N LYS A 338 -26.32 -22.19 13.68
CA LYS A 338 -24.88 -22.47 13.51
C LYS A 338 -24.39 -22.16 12.09
N GLU A 339 -25.17 -22.50 11.06
CA GLU A 339 -24.83 -22.13 9.68
C GLU A 339 -24.82 -20.61 9.47
N ASN A 340 -25.83 -19.91 9.98
CA ASN A 340 -25.89 -18.45 9.91
C ASN A 340 -24.71 -17.79 10.65
N ALA A 341 -24.32 -18.31 11.81
CA ALA A 341 -23.15 -17.81 12.54
C ALA A 341 -21.86 -17.98 11.72
N LYS A 342 -21.65 -19.15 11.09
CA LYS A 342 -20.52 -19.39 10.18
C LYS A 342 -20.54 -18.45 8.97
N ALA A 343 -21.71 -18.23 8.37
CA ALA A 343 -21.86 -17.31 7.24
C ALA A 343 -21.53 -15.85 7.63
N LEU A 344 -21.98 -15.41 8.82
CA LEU A 344 -21.65 -14.09 9.35
C LEU A 344 -20.17 -13.93 9.65
N GLU A 345 -19.51 -14.96 10.20
CA GLU A 345 -18.07 -14.95 10.43
C GLU A 345 -17.29 -14.84 9.10
N GLN A 346 -17.68 -15.62 8.08
CA GLN A 346 -17.11 -15.50 6.74
C GLN A 346 -17.33 -14.11 6.13
N ALA A 347 -18.51 -13.52 6.31
CA ALA A 347 -18.81 -12.17 5.83
C ALA A 347 -17.95 -11.10 6.52
N ARG A 348 -17.76 -11.21 7.85
CA ARG A 348 -16.87 -10.34 8.63
C ARG A 348 -15.42 -10.44 8.14
N ASN A 349 -14.92 -11.66 7.93
CA ASN A 349 -13.57 -11.88 7.43
C ASN A 349 -13.39 -11.33 6.00
N LYS A 350 -14.40 -11.46 5.14
CA LYS A 350 -14.39 -10.85 3.79
C LYS A 350 -14.39 -9.32 3.86
N MET A 351 -15.17 -8.72 4.78
CA MET A 351 -15.20 -7.27 5.00
C MET A 351 -13.84 -6.74 5.47
N ALA A 352 -13.23 -7.39 6.46
CA ALA A 352 -11.90 -7.03 6.96
C ALA A 352 -10.85 -7.06 5.83
N ARG A 353 -10.80 -8.15 5.05
CA ARG A 353 -9.90 -8.24 3.88
C ARG A 353 -10.15 -7.16 2.84
N LYS A 354 -11.42 -6.79 2.59
CA LYS A 354 -11.75 -5.68 1.67
C LYS A 354 -11.24 -4.34 2.20
N GLN A 355 -11.31 -4.11 3.52
CA GLN A 355 -10.79 -2.90 4.14
C GLN A 355 -9.25 -2.86 4.05
N GLU A 356 -8.56 -3.97 4.38
CA GLU A 356 -7.11 -4.10 4.22
C GLU A 356 -6.67 -3.82 2.77
N ILE A 357 -7.33 -4.43 1.78
CA ILE A 357 -7.03 -4.18 0.36
C ILE A 357 -7.29 -2.71 0.00
N ARG A 358 -8.37 -2.11 0.51
CA ARG A 358 -8.65 -0.69 0.26
C ARG A 358 -7.56 0.21 0.83
N GLU A 359 -7.08 -0.06 2.04
CA GLU A 359 -5.99 0.69 2.67
C GLU A 359 -4.69 0.53 1.89
N GLN A 360 -4.36 -0.68 1.45
CA GLN A 360 -3.20 -0.94 0.57
C GLN A 360 -3.31 -0.16 -0.75
N LEU A 361 -4.48 -0.13 -1.39
CA LEU A 361 -4.70 0.63 -2.63
C LEU A 361 -4.60 2.14 -2.40
N LEU A 362 -5.08 2.64 -1.27
CA LEU A 362 -4.94 4.06 -0.91
C LEU A 362 -3.47 4.41 -0.67
N SER A 363 -2.73 3.59 0.08
CA SER A 363 -1.30 3.74 0.30
C SER A 363 -0.52 3.72 -1.03
N GLN A 364 -0.80 2.77 -1.93
CA GLN A 364 -0.20 2.75 -3.27
C GLN A 364 -0.52 4.01 -4.08
N ARG A 365 -1.73 4.54 -3.97
CA ARG A 365 -2.12 5.79 -4.63
C ARG A 365 -1.37 6.99 -4.06
N GLU A 366 -1.18 7.04 -2.75
CA GLU A 366 -0.38 8.06 -2.06
C GLU A 366 1.09 7.99 -2.46
N GLU A 367 1.68 6.79 -2.52
CA GLU A 367 3.04 6.57 -3.02
C GLU A 367 3.18 7.04 -4.47
N GLN A 368 2.26 6.65 -5.36
CA GLN A 368 2.27 7.10 -6.76
C GLN A 368 2.15 8.62 -6.86
N LYS A 369 1.30 9.23 -6.03
CA LYS A 369 1.16 10.69 -5.97
C LYS A 369 2.45 11.35 -5.51
N PHE A 370 3.08 10.81 -4.46
CA PHE A 370 4.38 11.26 -3.96
C PHE A 370 5.45 11.20 -5.06
N PHE A 371 5.58 10.07 -5.78
CA PHE A 371 6.54 9.96 -6.87
C PHE A 371 6.25 10.91 -8.03
N ARG A 372 4.97 11.16 -8.37
CA ARG A 372 4.59 12.16 -9.37
C ARG A 372 4.96 13.57 -8.93
N GLU A 373 4.65 13.94 -7.68
CA GLU A 373 4.98 15.26 -7.13
C GLU A 373 6.49 15.45 -7.03
N LYS A 374 7.23 14.43 -6.56
CA LYS A 374 8.70 14.43 -6.55
C LYS A 374 9.28 14.59 -7.95
N ALA A 375 8.75 13.87 -8.96
CA ALA A 375 9.19 14.02 -10.34
C ALA A 375 8.94 15.43 -10.90
N VAL A 376 7.81 16.06 -10.52
CA VAL A 376 7.52 17.46 -10.89
C VAL A 376 8.49 18.41 -10.19
N GLN A 377 8.74 18.23 -8.90
CA GLN A 377 9.72 19.03 -8.13
C GLN A 377 11.14 18.88 -8.69
N ASP A 378 11.58 17.66 -8.95
CA ASP A 378 12.88 17.36 -9.57
C ASP A 378 12.99 17.99 -10.97
N ALA A 379 11.89 18.02 -11.73
CA ALA A 379 11.82 18.68 -13.04
C ALA A 379 11.80 20.22 -12.96
N LEU A 380 11.37 20.79 -11.83
CA LEU A 380 11.43 22.23 -11.57
C LEU A 380 12.81 22.68 -11.07
N ILE A 381 13.53 21.82 -10.35
CA ILE A 381 14.87 22.09 -9.81
C ILE A 381 15.95 21.92 -10.88
N LYS A 382 15.77 21.02 -11.86
CA LYS A 382 16.68 20.91 -13.01
C LYS A 382 16.61 22.18 -13.86
N ALA A 383 17.75 22.83 -14.05
CA ALA A 383 17.88 23.93 -14.99
C ALA A 383 17.45 23.46 -16.39
N LYS A 384 16.31 23.97 -16.86
CA LYS A 384 15.78 23.70 -18.19
C LYS A 384 16.60 24.46 -19.20
N ASP A 385 17.62 23.81 -19.77
CA ASP A 385 18.34 24.33 -20.92
C ASP A 385 17.40 24.27 -22.15
N PRO A 386 16.97 25.42 -22.70
CA PRO A 386 16.08 25.47 -23.86
C PRO A 386 16.68 24.79 -25.10
N MET A 387 18.00 24.61 -25.11
CA MET A 387 18.76 24.04 -26.22
C MET A 387 19.03 22.54 -26.04
N CYS A 388 18.69 21.92 -24.90
CA CYS A 388 18.91 20.48 -24.75
C CYS A 388 17.94 19.66 -25.62
N PHE A 389 18.41 18.50 -26.11
CA PHE A 389 17.63 17.64 -27.00
C PHE A 389 16.30 17.19 -26.37
N GLY A 390 16.32 16.86 -25.07
CA GLY A 390 15.12 16.42 -24.34
C GLY A 390 14.04 17.51 -24.23
N GLU A 391 14.44 18.75 -23.98
CA GLU A 391 13.51 19.89 -23.92
C GLU A 391 12.95 20.23 -25.32
N ARG A 392 13.77 20.12 -26.37
CA ARG A 392 13.31 20.27 -27.77
C ARG A 392 12.28 19.20 -28.15
N GLN A 393 12.54 17.94 -27.80
CA GLN A 393 11.58 16.84 -28.02
C GLN A 393 10.29 17.06 -27.24
N TYR A 394 10.38 17.45 -25.96
CA TYR A 394 9.22 17.75 -25.14
C TYR A 394 8.38 18.91 -25.70
N ARG A 395 9.02 20.03 -26.08
CA ARG A 395 8.33 21.19 -26.70
C ARG A 395 7.67 20.82 -28.02
N MET A 396 8.34 20.05 -28.86
CA MET A 396 7.78 19.55 -30.11
C MET A 396 6.57 18.64 -29.84
N GLN A 397 6.64 17.76 -28.84
CA GLN A 397 5.54 16.86 -28.49
C GLN A 397 4.34 17.62 -27.88
N VAL A 398 4.59 18.62 -27.04
CA VAL A 398 3.54 19.50 -26.50
C VAL A 398 2.88 20.29 -27.63
N ALA A 399 3.66 20.89 -28.53
CA ALA A 399 3.14 21.62 -29.68
C ALA A 399 2.32 20.71 -30.62
N GLN A 400 2.78 19.48 -30.86
CA GLN A 400 2.01 18.49 -31.63
C GLN A 400 0.68 18.16 -30.95
N LYS A 401 0.67 17.90 -29.64
CA LYS A 401 -0.56 17.60 -28.87
C LYS A 401 -1.53 18.78 -28.84
N GLU A 402 -1.03 20.01 -28.71
CA GLU A 402 -1.85 21.20 -28.77
C GLU A 402 -2.45 21.40 -30.16
N ASN A 403 -1.68 21.13 -31.22
CA ASN A 403 -2.15 21.21 -32.59
C ASN A 403 -3.23 20.15 -32.88
N THR A 404 -3.03 18.89 -32.50
CA THR A 404 -4.06 17.85 -32.66
C THR A 404 -5.33 18.22 -31.89
N ARG A 405 -5.21 18.72 -30.66
CA ARG A 405 -6.37 19.18 -29.89
C ARG A 405 -7.10 20.34 -30.57
N ARG A 406 -6.39 21.29 -31.17
CA ARG A 406 -7.01 22.39 -31.93
C ARG A 406 -7.77 21.87 -33.14
N LEU A 407 -7.18 20.93 -33.90
CA LEU A 407 -7.84 20.29 -35.04
C LEU A 407 -9.09 19.51 -34.62
N ASP A 408 -9.03 18.76 -33.50
CA ASP A 408 -10.18 18.03 -32.97
C ASP A 408 -11.31 18.99 -32.59
N VAL A 409 -10.99 20.07 -31.85
CA VAL A 409 -11.98 21.09 -31.47
C VAL A 409 -12.60 21.76 -32.70
N GLN A 410 -11.82 22.01 -33.74
CA GLN A 410 -12.31 22.55 -35.00
C GLN A 410 -13.23 21.55 -35.72
N CYS A 411 -12.84 20.27 -35.81
CA CYS A 411 -13.66 19.21 -36.38
C CYS A 411 -15.03 19.09 -35.68
N TYR A 412 -15.06 19.13 -34.35
CA TYR A 412 -16.32 19.11 -33.60
C TYR A 412 -17.18 20.36 -33.86
N ARG A 413 -16.57 21.54 -33.99
CA ARG A 413 -17.29 22.77 -34.34
C ARG A 413 -17.87 22.69 -35.75
N ASP A 414 -17.11 22.18 -36.70
CA ASP A 414 -17.54 22.03 -38.09
C ASP A 414 -18.68 21.01 -38.21
N MET A 415 -18.60 19.89 -37.50
CA MET A 415 -19.70 18.92 -37.38
C MET A 415 -20.95 19.56 -36.78
N ALA A 416 -20.81 20.35 -35.70
CA ALA A 416 -21.95 21.02 -35.09
C ALA A 416 -22.60 22.02 -36.06
N ASN A 417 -21.78 22.78 -36.81
CA ASN A 417 -22.26 23.70 -37.84
C ASN A 417 -23.00 22.96 -38.96
N MET A 418 -22.46 21.84 -39.46
CA MET A 418 -23.15 21.02 -40.48
C MET A 418 -24.51 20.50 -40.00
N VAL A 419 -24.62 20.10 -38.72
CA VAL A 419 -25.91 19.66 -38.14
C VAL A 419 -26.91 20.82 -38.09
N VAL A 420 -26.46 22.01 -37.70
CA VAL A 420 -27.32 23.21 -37.68
C VAL A 420 -27.74 23.61 -39.09
N GLU A 421 -26.84 23.60 -40.06
CA GLU A 421 -27.17 23.88 -41.47
C GLU A 421 -28.12 22.84 -42.05
N ALA A 422 -27.92 21.54 -41.78
CA ALA A 422 -28.82 20.50 -42.22
C ALA A 422 -30.23 20.67 -41.63
N LYS A 423 -30.35 21.10 -40.36
CA LYS A 423 -31.64 21.45 -39.76
C LYS A 423 -32.28 22.65 -40.46
N LYS A 424 -31.51 23.70 -40.75
CA LYS A 424 -32.01 24.87 -41.48
C LYS A 424 -32.50 24.50 -42.88
N ARG A 425 -31.76 23.67 -43.62
CA ARG A 425 -32.19 23.17 -44.94
C ARG A 425 -33.50 22.39 -44.84
N ARG A 426 -33.62 21.44 -43.91
CA ARG A 426 -34.87 20.68 -43.70
C ARG A 426 -36.07 21.58 -43.37
N LEU A 427 -35.85 22.64 -42.60
CA LEU A 427 -36.90 23.62 -42.30
C LEU A 427 -37.29 24.42 -43.54
N ALA A 428 -36.32 24.85 -44.34
CA ALA A 428 -36.58 25.53 -45.61
C ALA A 428 -37.33 24.61 -46.59
N ASP A 429 -36.89 23.37 -46.77
CA ASP A 429 -37.56 22.39 -47.63
C ASP A 429 -39.01 22.14 -47.17
N ALA A 430 -39.24 22.07 -45.85
CA ALA A 430 -40.59 21.90 -45.30
C ALA A 430 -41.49 23.13 -45.55
N GLN A 431 -40.93 24.34 -45.43
CA GLN A 431 -41.63 25.58 -45.75
C GLN A 431 -41.98 25.66 -47.23
N GLU A 432 -41.05 25.30 -48.12
CA GLU A 432 -41.32 25.24 -49.57
C GLU A 432 -42.48 24.29 -49.89
N VAL A 433 -42.56 23.13 -49.22
CA VAL A 433 -43.68 22.19 -49.39
C VAL A 433 -44.99 22.77 -48.87
N GLU A 434 -44.99 23.43 -47.71
CA GLU A 434 -46.19 24.10 -47.18
C GLU A 434 -46.67 25.21 -48.11
N ASP A 435 -45.76 26.00 -48.66
CA ASP A 435 -46.07 27.07 -49.61
C ASP A 435 -46.72 26.50 -50.89
N ILE A 436 -46.16 25.42 -51.45
CA ILE A 436 -46.75 24.72 -52.61
C ILE A 436 -48.16 24.19 -52.29
N LEU A 437 -48.35 23.57 -51.12
CA LEU A 437 -49.67 23.06 -50.72
C LEU A 437 -50.68 24.21 -50.54
N GLN A 438 -50.24 25.34 -50.00
CA GLN A 438 -51.09 26.51 -49.84
C GLN A 438 -51.47 27.11 -51.20
N GLU A 439 -50.52 27.19 -52.14
CA GLU A 439 -50.82 27.61 -53.51
C GLU A 439 -51.82 26.67 -54.19
N LEU A 440 -51.67 25.36 -54.02
CA LEU A 440 -52.63 24.38 -54.56
C LEU A 440 -54.03 24.56 -53.96
N ARG A 441 -54.14 24.78 -52.66
CA ARG A 441 -55.43 25.09 -52.01
C ARG A 441 -56.03 26.38 -52.56
N ASN A 442 -55.24 27.44 -52.70
CA ASN A 442 -55.70 28.70 -53.27
C ASN A 442 -56.19 28.53 -54.73
N VAL A 443 -55.52 27.69 -55.53
CA VAL A 443 -55.96 27.37 -56.90
C VAL A 443 -57.27 26.60 -56.88
N GLN A 444 -57.41 25.61 -55.99
CA GLN A 444 -58.63 24.84 -55.84
C GLN A 444 -59.80 25.73 -55.41
N GLU A 445 -59.62 26.60 -54.41
CA GLU A 445 -60.64 27.56 -53.98
C GLU A 445 -61.08 28.49 -55.12
N ARG A 446 -60.13 28.96 -55.94
CA ARG A 446 -60.45 29.78 -57.14
C ARG A 446 -61.24 28.99 -58.19
N GLN A 447 -60.89 27.72 -58.40
CA GLN A 447 -61.62 26.85 -59.32
C GLN A 447 -63.02 26.56 -58.79
N ASP A 448 -63.17 26.24 -57.51
CA ASP A 448 -64.47 25.98 -56.88
C ASP A 448 -65.36 27.24 -56.93
N ALA A 449 -64.80 28.42 -56.67
CA ALA A 449 -65.50 29.69 -56.82
C ALA A 449 -65.90 29.96 -58.28
N PHE A 450 -65.03 29.66 -59.25
CA PHE A 450 -65.35 29.78 -60.66
C PHE A 450 -66.48 28.82 -61.07
N VAL A 451 -66.41 27.55 -60.67
CA VAL A 451 -67.43 26.54 -60.92
C VAL A 451 -68.75 26.93 -60.27
N ALA A 452 -68.74 27.42 -59.04
CA ALA A 452 -69.94 27.94 -58.37
C ALA A 452 -70.54 29.14 -59.13
N SER A 453 -69.70 30.06 -59.62
CA SER A 453 -70.16 31.20 -60.41
C SER A 453 -70.77 30.79 -61.76
N GLU A 454 -70.17 29.83 -62.46
CA GLU A 454 -70.69 29.29 -63.72
C GLU A 454 -71.98 28.50 -63.48
N ARG A 455 -72.03 27.71 -62.40
CA ARG A 455 -73.24 27.01 -61.97
C ARG A 455 -74.37 27.99 -61.67
N MET A 456 -74.09 29.08 -60.96
CA MET A 456 -75.05 30.17 -60.73
C MET A 456 -75.55 30.81 -62.04
N LYS A 457 -74.65 31.06 -63.02
CA LYS A 457 -75.05 31.58 -64.34
C LYS A 457 -75.95 30.61 -65.10
N LEU A 458 -75.61 29.32 -65.11
CA LEU A 458 -76.41 28.28 -65.76
C LEU A 458 -77.79 28.15 -65.14
N LEU A 459 -77.88 28.18 -63.81
CA LEU A 459 -79.15 28.18 -63.08
C LEU A 459 -79.99 29.43 -63.40
N ALA A 460 -79.37 30.61 -63.50
CA ALA A 460 -80.08 31.85 -63.85
C ALA A 460 -80.70 31.85 -65.26
N GLN A 461 -80.18 31.03 -66.18
CA GLN A 461 -80.73 30.87 -67.53
C GLN A 461 -81.93 29.91 -67.58
N GLN A 462 -82.18 29.13 -66.51
CA GLN A 462 -83.32 28.22 -66.45
C GLN A 462 -84.61 28.97 -66.08
N PRO A 463 -85.77 28.55 -66.62
CA PRO A 463 -87.05 29.13 -66.20
C PRO A 463 -87.35 28.76 -64.74
N ASN A 464 -88.02 29.67 -64.02
CA ASN A 464 -88.33 29.51 -62.59
C ASN A 464 -89.12 28.23 -62.28
N GLU A 465 -89.95 27.75 -63.21
CA GLU A 465 -90.70 26.50 -63.08
C GLU A 465 -89.74 25.30 -62.93
N VAL A 466 -88.69 25.24 -63.74
CA VAL A 466 -87.66 24.19 -63.67
C VAL A 466 -86.87 24.30 -62.37
N LEU A 467 -86.46 25.51 -61.98
CA LEU A 467 -85.74 25.73 -60.71
C LEU A 467 -86.57 25.31 -59.49
N SER A 468 -87.88 25.55 -59.52
CA SER A 468 -88.79 25.15 -58.43
C SER A 468 -89.03 23.64 -58.34
N ALA A 469 -88.87 22.91 -59.46
CA ALA A 469 -89.04 21.46 -59.53
C ALA A 469 -87.79 20.69 -59.07
N LEU A 470 -86.62 21.34 -59.03
CA LEU A 470 -85.39 20.71 -58.55
C LEU A 470 -85.49 20.38 -57.05
N LYS A 471 -84.92 19.24 -56.66
CA LYS A 471 -84.79 18.87 -55.23
C LYS A 471 -83.88 19.88 -54.54
N LYS A 472 -84.39 20.55 -53.51
CA LYS A 472 -83.65 21.58 -52.76
C LYS A 472 -82.33 21.10 -52.16
N SER A 473 -82.18 19.81 -51.85
CA SER A 473 -80.93 19.24 -51.33
C SER A 473 -79.77 19.26 -52.33
N ILE A 474 -80.05 19.48 -53.62
CA ILE A 474 -79.04 19.56 -54.67
C ILE A 474 -78.53 21.00 -54.81
N LEU A 475 -79.28 21.99 -54.33
CA LEU A 475 -78.94 23.41 -54.40
C LEU A 475 -78.18 23.84 -53.16
N THR A 476 -77.17 24.70 -53.33
CA THR A 476 -76.45 25.30 -52.20
C THR A 476 -77.32 26.35 -51.51
N GLU A 477 -76.98 26.71 -50.27
CA GLU A 477 -77.74 27.73 -49.54
C GLU A 477 -77.73 29.09 -50.23
N GLU A 478 -76.62 29.46 -50.86
CA GLU A 478 -76.47 30.70 -51.63
C GLU A 478 -77.38 30.68 -52.86
N GLU A 479 -77.44 29.57 -53.59
CA GLU A 479 -78.34 29.36 -54.74
C GLU A 479 -79.82 29.49 -54.37
N LEU A 480 -80.23 28.88 -53.25
CA LEU A 480 -81.61 28.95 -52.76
C LEU A 480 -82.02 30.40 -52.44
N ASN A 481 -81.12 31.16 -51.80
CA ASN A 481 -81.37 32.54 -51.42
C ASN A 481 -81.42 33.47 -52.65
N THR A 482 -80.49 33.31 -53.59
CA THR A 482 -80.38 34.20 -54.77
C THR A 482 -81.57 34.08 -55.73
N PHE A 483 -82.13 32.88 -55.89
CA PHE A 483 -83.31 32.67 -56.75
C PHE A 483 -84.66 32.71 -55.98
N ASN A 484 -84.66 33.16 -54.72
CA ASN A 484 -85.85 33.26 -53.86
C ASN A 484 -86.65 31.94 -53.76
N LEU A 485 -85.96 30.80 -53.77
CA LEU A 485 -86.57 29.49 -53.63
C LEU A 485 -86.80 29.24 -52.14
N LYS A 486 -88.05 29.38 -51.66
CA LYS A 486 -88.39 29.25 -50.23
C LYS A 486 -87.80 27.96 -49.64
N LYS A 487 -86.95 28.07 -48.61
CA LYS A 487 -86.55 26.93 -47.77
C LYS A 487 -87.82 26.34 -47.14
N CYS A 488 -88.05 25.03 -47.28
CA CYS A 488 -89.08 24.32 -46.51
C CYS A 488 -88.37 23.53 -45.42
#